data_AF-A0A453PXC4-F1
#
_entry.id   AF-A0A453PXC4-F1
#
_cell.length_a   1.000
_cell.length_b   1.000
_cell.length_c   1.000
_cell.angle_alpha   90.00
_cell.angle_beta   90.00
_cell.angle_gamma   90.00
#
_symmetry.space_group_name_H-M   'P 1'
#
loop_
_entity.id
_entity.type
_entity.pdbx_description
1 polymer ?
#
loop_
_entity_poly.entity_id
_entity_poly.type
_entity_poly.pdbx_seq_one_letter_code
_entity_poly.pdbx_strand_id
1 'polypeptide(L)'
;RFVLLVLQSARVEVAVLLNELAFSKYESSKSSQTDDAIIQKQRNLAILFSLIERIIKMISDASSGEGEPSQTICEKTIMQVITGLNETISLVLDFLQDAKDHGQRKGDDLLAAVRIVGSYLAETPYACQEKTGHLLEFIFSIEGQDESSPFYSVRFMLPMLSQITTTADGCRTLVSFGGYKAVIDCLIKMTEENGMMIDDGSMFLACDTIINIMSNRKNYPIQMEPCFIRLLQALITWAGTTDASSVIMTASSLCTMVMELTSEEFLLSFSGFDPKTLGSLSDLIVRSLRQDIPDEDREQLNQKQIIASGYRCWADRFPSVRNVVHQHASV
;
A
#
# COMPACT_ATOMS: atom_id res chain seq x y z
N ARG A 1 29.26 -11.69 9.76
CA ARG A 1 30.42 -10.78 9.94
C ARG A 1 30.62 -9.86 8.75
N PHE A 2 30.80 -10.35 7.51
CA PHE A 2 30.89 -9.48 6.32
C PHE A 2 29.68 -8.59 6.11
N VAL A 3 28.45 -9.13 6.22
CA VAL A 3 27.21 -8.35 6.14
C VAL A 3 27.18 -7.20 7.14
N LEU A 4 27.63 -7.42 8.38
CA LEU A 4 27.68 -6.37 9.40
C LEU A 4 28.66 -5.26 9.02
N LEU A 5 29.83 -5.60 8.50
CA LEU A 5 30.79 -4.60 8.02
C LEU A 5 30.21 -3.79 6.86
N VAL A 6 29.59 -4.47 5.89
CA VAL A 6 28.94 -3.82 4.75
C VAL A 6 27.84 -2.88 5.19
N LEU A 7 26.97 -3.32 6.11
CA LEU A 7 25.88 -2.48 6.64
C LEU A 7 26.42 -1.27 7.40
N GLN A 8 27.44 -1.45 8.25
CA GLN A 8 28.02 -0.34 9.00
C GLN A 8 28.70 0.68 8.09
N SER A 9 29.43 0.23 7.07
CA SER A 9 30.00 1.13 6.05
C SER A 9 28.91 1.83 5.24
N ALA A 10 27.90 1.09 4.78
CA ALA A 10 26.78 1.65 4.02
C ALA A 10 26.03 2.71 4.83
N ARG A 11 25.80 2.48 6.13
CA ARG A 11 25.14 3.44 7.02
C ARG A 11 25.91 4.76 7.12
N VAL A 12 27.24 4.71 7.29
CA VAL A 12 28.07 5.92 7.35
C VAL A 12 27.99 6.68 6.03
N GLU A 13 28.10 5.98 4.90
CA GLU A 13 28.03 6.59 3.58
C GLU A 13 26.64 7.19 3.29
N VAL A 14 25.57 6.51 3.67
CA VAL A 14 24.19 7.03 3.59
C VAL A 14 24.07 8.32 4.41
N ALA A 15 24.58 8.35 5.64
CA ALA A 15 24.53 9.55 6.47
C ALA A 15 25.23 10.75 5.80
N VAL A 16 26.42 10.52 5.22
CA VAL A 16 27.17 11.55 4.49
C VAL A 16 26.41 12.03 3.27
N LEU A 17 25.95 11.12 2.41
CA LEU A 17 25.26 11.47 1.17
C LEU A 17 23.93 12.18 1.43
N LEU A 18 23.15 11.76 2.42
CA LEU A 18 21.88 12.42 2.78
C LEU A 18 22.13 13.84 3.28
N ASN A 19 23.12 14.03 4.17
CA ASN A 19 23.49 15.37 4.65
C ASN A 19 23.99 16.26 3.52
N GLU A 20 24.83 15.75 2.63
CA GLU A 20 25.32 16.51 1.48
C GLU A 20 24.19 16.87 0.51
N LEU A 21 23.24 15.97 0.27
CA LEU A 21 22.08 16.24 -0.58
C LEU A 21 21.15 17.28 0.05
N ALA A 22 20.84 17.14 1.34
CA ALA A 22 20.04 18.10 2.10
C ALA A 22 20.67 19.50 2.06
N PHE A 23 21.96 19.60 2.39
CA PHE A 23 22.71 20.87 2.30
C PHE A 23 22.66 21.48 0.90
N SER A 24 22.93 20.67 -0.13
CA SER A 24 22.98 21.14 -1.52
C SER A 24 21.62 21.65 -2.00
N LYS A 25 20.53 20.99 -1.60
CA LYS A 25 19.17 21.31 -2.02
C LYS A 25 18.50 22.41 -1.21
N TYR A 26 18.71 22.44 0.10
CA TYR A 26 17.89 23.24 1.01
C TYR A 26 18.63 24.45 1.57
N GLU A 27 19.94 24.32 1.81
CA GLU A 27 20.74 25.38 2.44
C GLU A 27 21.60 26.18 1.45
N SER A 28 22.02 25.56 0.34
CA SER A 28 22.86 26.24 -0.64
C SER A 28 22.03 27.24 -1.45
N SER A 29 22.19 28.53 -1.16
CA SER A 29 21.56 29.62 -1.88
C SER A 29 22.10 29.70 -3.32
N LYS A 30 21.45 29.03 -4.29
CA LYS A 30 21.75 29.10 -5.73
C LYS A 30 23.26 29.09 -6.07
N SER A 31 24.05 28.30 -5.34
CA SER A 31 25.47 28.19 -5.63
C SER A 31 25.66 27.20 -6.78
N SER A 32 26.61 27.50 -7.65
CA SER A 32 26.92 26.82 -8.91
C SER A 32 27.48 25.40 -8.73
N GLN A 33 26.88 24.56 -7.89
CA GLN A 33 27.11 23.12 -7.97
C GLN A 33 26.51 22.64 -9.29
N THR A 34 27.34 22.00 -10.11
CA THR A 34 26.90 21.40 -11.36
C THR A 34 25.89 20.30 -11.06
N ASP A 35 24.76 20.29 -11.75
CA ASP A 35 23.71 19.27 -11.62
C ASP A 35 24.29 17.83 -11.62
N ASP A 36 25.38 17.61 -12.37
CA ASP A 36 26.14 16.36 -12.42
C ASP A 36 26.62 15.84 -11.06
N ALA A 37 27.04 16.73 -10.15
CA ALA A 37 27.51 16.34 -8.82
C ALA A 37 26.36 15.86 -7.93
N ILE A 38 25.19 16.51 -8.01
CA ILE A 38 23.99 16.11 -7.29
C ILE A 38 23.47 14.78 -7.84
N ILE A 39 23.40 14.65 -9.16
CA ILE A 39 22.99 13.41 -9.84
C ILE A 39 23.89 12.24 -9.43
N GLN A 40 25.21 12.45 -9.38
CA GLN A 40 26.14 11.41 -8.95
C GLN A 40 25.90 10.98 -7.49
N LYS A 41 25.61 11.93 -6.59
CA LYS A 41 25.28 11.62 -5.18
C LYS A 41 23.96 10.85 -5.07
N GLN A 42 22.92 11.26 -5.79
CA GLN A 42 21.64 10.54 -5.83
C GLN A 42 21.82 9.11 -6.36
N ARG A 43 22.64 8.93 -7.41
CA ARG A 43 22.96 7.60 -7.94
C ARG A 43 23.70 6.73 -6.92
N ASN A 44 24.70 7.28 -6.23
CA ASN A 44 25.42 6.55 -5.18
C ASN A 44 24.48 6.16 -4.03
N LEU A 45 23.60 7.06 -3.61
CA LEU A 45 22.59 6.80 -2.60
C LEU A 45 21.63 5.67 -3.02
N ALA A 46 21.15 5.70 -4.26
CA ALA A 46 20.29 4.65 -4.80
C ALA A 46 20.96 3.26 -4.81
N ILE A 47 22.27 3.20 -5.10
CA ILE A 47 23.06 1.96 -5.02
C ILE A 47 23.13 1.45 -3.58
N LEU A 48 23.37 2.34 -2.62
CA LEU A 48 23.42 1.97 -1.19
C LEU A 48 22.06 1.52 -0.68
N PHE A 49 20.97 2.20 -1.04
CA PHE A 49 19.61 1.77 -0.70
C PHE A 49 19.30 0.40 -1.31
N SER A 50 19.66 0.16 -2.57
CA SER A 50 19.49 -1.16 -3.20
C SER A 50 20.25 -2.26 -2.44
N LEU A 51 21.45 -1.96 -1.94
CA LEU A 51 22.23 -2.88 -1.11
C LEU A 51 21.55 -3.15 0.24
N ILE A 52 21.01 -2.12 0.89
CA ILE A 52 20.28 -2.24 2.16
C ILE A 52 18.99 -3.04 1.96
N GLU A 53 18.23 -2.83 0.88
CA GLU A 53 17.05 -3.64 0.54
C GLU A 53 17.40 -5.13 0.43
N ARG A 54 18.54 -5.45 -0.19
CA ARG A 54 19.02 -6.84 -0.28
C ARG A 54 19.38 -7.43 1.08
N ILE A 55 19.94 -6.62 1.98
CA ILE A 55 20.22 -7.04 3.36
C ILE A 55 18.91 -7.26 4.13
N ILE A 56 17.91 -6.38 3.99
CA ILE A 56 16.58 -6.53 4.61
C ILE A 56 15.97 -7.86 4.19
N LYS A 57 15.90 -8.11 2.87
CA LYS A 57 15.35 -9.35 2.32
C LYS A 57 16.09 -10.59 2.84
N MET A 58 17.43 -10.57 2.82
CA MET A 58 18.24 -11.69 3.32
C MET A 58 17.97 -12.01 4.79
N ILE A 59 17.71 -10.99 5.63
CA ILE A 59 17.37 -11.21 7.04
C ILE A 59 15.95 -11.73 7.22
N SER A 60 14.99 -11.24 6.42
CA SER A 60 13.61 -11.75 6.42
C SER A 60 13.59 -13.24 6.03
N ASP A 61 14.26 -13.60 4.93
CA ASP A 61 14.38 -14.99 4.47
C ASP A 61 15.08 -15.90 5.50
N ALA A 62 16.06 -15.38 6.24
CA ALA A 62 16.74 -16.14 7.29
C ALA A 62 15.88 -16.34 8.56
N SER A 63 14.83 -15.53 8.73
CA SER A 63 13.93 -15.56 9.89
C SER A 63 12.65 -16.35 9.63
N SER A 64 12.27 -16.58 8.37
CA SER A 64 10.99 -17.16 7.98
C SER A 64 10.88 -18.68 8.12
N GLY A 65 11.94 -19.40 8.49
CA GLY A 65 11.89 -20.84 8.83
C GLY A 65 11.50 -21.81 7.69
N GLU A 66 11.09 -21.29 6.53
CA GLU A 66 10.74 -22.06 5.34
C GLU A 66 11.96 -22.27 4.44
N GLY A 67 12.75 -23.30 4.74
CA GLY A 67 13.88 -23.74 3.93
C GLY A 67 14.67 -24.86 4.61
N GLU A 68 15.40 -25.66 3.81
CA GLU A 68 16.37 -26.63 4.35
C GLU A 68 17.30 -25.97 5.38
N PRO A 69 17.76 -26.70 6.42
CA PRO A 69 18.59 -26.18 7.50
C PRO A 69 20.00 -25.83 6.97
N SER A 70 20.09 -24.73 6.23
CA SER A 70 21.29 -24.31 5.53
C SER A 70 21.76 -22.98 6.12
N GLN A 71 22.72 -23.12 7.05
CA GLN A 71 23.49 -22.07 7.70
C GLN A 71 22.68 -21.04 8.49
N THR A 72 22.28 -21.45 9.70
CA THR A 72 21.70 -20.57 10.72
C THR A 72 22.65 -19.40 11.00
N ILE A 73 22.31 -18.20 10.50
CA ILE A 73 22.97 -16.97 10.94
C ILE A 73 22.72 -16.87 12.44
N CYS A 74 23.79 -16.76 13.24
CA CYS A 74 23.65 -16.66 14.69
C CYS A 74 22.72 -15.48 15.05
N GLU A 75 21.75 -15.72 15.94
CA GLU A 75 20.77 -14.74 16.41
C GLU A 75 21.41 -13.40 16.83
N LYS A 76 22.55 -13.45 17.51
CA LYS A 76 23.32 -12.25 17.87
C LYS A 76 23.70 -11.40 16.64
N THR A 77 24.05 -12.05 15.53
CA THR A 77 24.37 -11.37 14.26
C THR A 77 23.12 -10.75 13.65
N ILE A 78 21.99 -11.46 13.66
CA ILE A 78 20.70 -10.95 13.18
C ILE A 78 20.31 -9.70 13.97
N MET A 79 20.38 -9.76 15.30
CA MET A 79 20.09 -8.62 16.17
C MET A 79 20.97 -7.41 15.85
N GLN A 80 22.27 -7.62 15.64
CA GLN A 80 23.19 -6.54 15.25
C GLN A 80 22.86 -5.95 13.87
N VAL A 81 22.40 -6.77 12.93
CA VAL A 81 21.93 -6.29 11.61
C VAL A 81 20.66 -5.46 11.80
N ILE A 82 19.68 -5.94 12.58
CA ILE A 82 18.44 -5.21 12.87
C ILE A 82 18.73 -3.86 13.53
N THR A 83 19.65 -3.80 14.49
CA THR A 83 20.08 -2.53 15.10
C THR A 83 20.68 -1.59 14.05
N GLY A 84 21.59 -2.06 13.20
CA GLY A 84 22.17 -1.24 12.14
C GLY A 84 21.14 -0.76 11.11
N LEU A 85 20.14 -1.58 10.78
CA LEU A 85 19.04 -1.22 9.90
C LEU A 85 18.15 -0.14 10.54
N ASN A 86 17.74 -0.31 11.81
CA ASN A 86 17.00 0.70 12.56
C ASN A 86 17.71 2.06 12.59
N GLU A 87 19.01 2.06 12.86
CA GLU A 87 19.83 3.28 12.84
C GLU A 87 19.86 3.91 11.44
N THR A 88 20.01 3.10 10.39
CA THR A 88 20.05 3.59 9.00
C THR A 88 18.70 4.17 8.59
N ILE A 89 17.60 3.49 8.90
CA ILE A 89 16.25 3.95 8.58
C ILE A 89 15.89 5.20 9.39
N SER A 90 16.33 5.32 10.63
CA SER A 90 16.18 6.57 11.38
C SER A 90 16.85 7.75 10.67
N LEU A 91 18.05 7.57 10.10
CA LEU A 91 18.73 8.63 9.33
C LEU A 91 17.94 9.00 8.07
N VAL A 92 17.35 8.01 7.38
CA VAL A 92 16.50 8.26 6.21
C VAL A 92 15.22 9.01 6.60
N LEU A 93 14.60 8.66 7.73
CA LEU A 93 13.45 9.39 8.26
C LEU A 93 13.82 10.83 8.66
N ASP A 94 15.01 11.06 9.21
CA ASP A 94 15.49 12.41 9.52
C ASP A 94 15.66 13.25 8.24
N PHE A 95 16.16 12.65 7.15
CA PHE A 95 16.20 13.30 5.84
C PHE A 95 14.81 13.64 5.28
N LEU A 96 13.83 12.74 5.45
CA LEU A 96 12.45 13.02 5.05
C LEU A 96 11.80 14.12 5.92
N GLN A 97 12.12 14.15 7.21
CA GLN A 97 11.67 15.22 8.12
C GLN A 97 12.26 16.58 7.70
N ASP A 98 13.54 16.62 7.36
CA ASP A 98 14.18 17.83 6.86
C ASP A 98 13.55 18.33 5.54
N ALA A 99 13.26 17.41 4.62
CA ALA A 99 12.52 17.72 3.39
C ALA A 99 11.12 18.30 3.69
N LYS A 100 10.40 17.73 4.65
CA LYS A 100 9.09 18.22 5.12
C LYS A 100 9.20 19.65 5.65
N ASP A 101 10.18 19.92 6.49
CA ASP A 101 10.38 21.22 7.12
C ASP A 101 10.75 22.31 6.09
N HIS A 102 11.39 21.92 4.99
CA HIS A 102 11.69 22.78 3.84
C HIS A 102 10.60 22.83 2.75
N GLY A 103 9.47 22.12 2.95
CA GLY A 103 8.35 22.07 2.00
C GLY A 103 8.68 21.33 0.70
N GLN A 104 9.69 20.48 0.69
CA GLN A 104 10.19 19.75 -0.48
C GLN A 104 9.53 18.38 -0.55
N ARG A 105 8.65 18.19 -1.54
CA ARG A 105 7.89 16.95 -1.71
C ARG A 105 8.18 16.21 -3.01
N LYS A 106 9.07 16.74 -3.87
CA LYS A 106 9.29 16.21 -5.22
C LYS A 106 10.76 15.88 -5.46
N GLY A 107 11.03 14.67 -5.92
CA GLY A 107 12.36 14.22 -6.32
C GLY A 107 12.59 12.73 -6.13
N ASP A 108 13.37 12.14 -7.02
CA ASP A 108 13.63 10.69 -7.03
C ASP A 108 14.42 10.20 -5.82
N ASP A 109 15.22 11.06 -5.19
CA ASP A 109 15.90 10.77 -3.93
C ASP A 109 14.94 10.70 -2.74
N LEU A 110 13.91 11.56 -2.71
CA LEU A 110 12.84 11.46 -1.71
C LEU A 110 12.06 10.18 -1.93
N LEU A 111 11.74 9.86 -3.18
CA LEU A 111 11.00 8.65 -3.51
C LEU A 111 11.83 7.38 -3.19
N ALA A 112 13.13 7.39 -3.45
CA ALA A 112 14.04 6.30 -3.08
C ALA A 112 14.14 6.16 -1.55
N ALA A 113 14.14 7.27 -0.80
CA ALA A 113 14.08 7.26 0.66
C ALA A 113 12.78 6.65 1.18
N VAL A 114 11.62 7.00 0.59
CA VAL A 114 10.33 6.37 0.93
C VAL A 114 10.36 4.87 0.62
N ARG A 115 10.93 4.47 -0.52
CA ARG A 115 11.01 3.07 -0.92
C ARG A 115 11.79 2.21 0.07
N ILE A 116 12.96 2.68 0.52
CA ILE A 116 13.76 1.92 1.50
C ILE A 116 13.07 1.85 2.87
N VAL A 117 12.41 2.96 3.29
CA VAL A 117 11.59 2.99 4.51
C VAL A 117 10.44 1.98 4.41
N GLY A 118 9.68 2.01 3.31
CA GLY A 118 8.59 1.07 3.06
C GLY A 118 9.06 -0.38 3.04
N SER A 119 10.19 -0.65 2.38
CA SER A 119 10.79 -2.00 2.34
C SER A 119 11.20 -2.51 3.73
N TYR A 120 11.74 -1.64 4.59
CA TYR A 120 12.10 -2.05 5.95
C TYR A 120 10.86 -2.26 6.84
N LEU A 121 9.90 -1.35 6.75
CA LEU A 121 8.69 -1.41 7.56
C LEU A 121 7.72 -2.52 7.12
N ALA A 122 7.86 -3.03 5.89
CA ALA A 122 7.18 -4.26 5.46
C ALA A 122 7.54 -5.45 6.38
N GLU A 123 8.80 -5.53 6.81
CA GLU A 123 9.28 -6.60 7.70
C GLU A 123 9.12 -6.24 9.18
N THR A 124 9.11 -4.94 9.50
CA THR A 124 9.05 -4.42 10.88
C THR A 124 8.08 -3.25 11.02
N PRO A 125 6.75 -3.48 10.94
CA PRO A 125 5.75 -2.41 10.79
C PRO A 125 5.71 -1.38 11.93
N TYR A 126 6.19 -1.77 13.12
CA TYR A 126 6.22 -0.93 14.32
C TYR A 126 7.60 -0.35 14.62
N ALA A 127 8.60 -0.58 13.76
CA ALA A 127 9.89 0.07 13.89
C ALA A 127 9.75 1.58 13.68
N CYS A 128 10.46 2.37 14.48
CA CYS A 128 10.43 3.83 14.42
C CYS A 128 9.01 4.44 14.47
N GLN A 129 8.05 3.77 15.12
CA GLN A 129 6.61 4.08 15.04
C GLN A 129 6.28 5.56 15.27
N GLU A 130 6.92 6.21 16.24
CA GLU A 130 6.71 7.63 16.53
C GLU A 130 7.07 8.51 15.32
N LYS A 131 8.31 8.39 14.81
CA LYS A 131 8.77 9.16 13.64
C LYS A 131 7.95 8.84 12.39
N THR A 132 7.72 7.55 12.12
CA THR A 132 6.94 7.10 10.96
C THR A 132 5.51 7.64 11.03
N GLY A 133 4.87 7.60 12.20
CA GLY A 133 3.52 8.13 12.41
C GLY A 133 3.41 9.62 12.12
N HIS A 134 4.36 10.42 12.59
CA HIS A 134 4.40 11.88 12.34
C HIS A 134 4.73 12.27 10.89
N LEU A 135 5.41 11.39 10.16
CA LEU A 135 5.81 11.60 8.78
C LEU A 135 4.85 11.00 7.76
N LEU A 136 3.93 10.12 8.16
CA LEU A 136 3.14 9.31 7.23
C LEU A 136 2.34 10.15 6.21
N GLU A 137 1.69 11.22 6.66
CA GLU A 137 0.97 12.15 5.78
C GLU A 137 1.91 12.81 4.75
N PHE A 138 3.11 13.22 5.20
CA PHE A 138 4.10 13.81 4.32
C PHE A 138 4.65 12.77 3.32
N ILE A 139 4.94 11.55 3.77
CA ILE A 139 5.37 10.44 2.93
C ILE A 139 4.36 10.20 1.79
N PHE A 140 3.06 10.22 2.10
CA PHE A 140 2.00 10.05 1.11
C PHE A 140 1.90 11.20 0.10
N SER A 141 2.46 12.37 0.44
CA SER A 141 2.50 13.53 -0.45
C SER A 141 3.74 13.57 -1.36
N ILE A 142 4.70 12.67 -1.16
CA ILE A 142 5.94 12.65 -1.94
C ILE A 142 5.67 12.13 -3.35
N GLU A 143 6.27 12.84 -4.31
CA GLU A 143 6.23 12.54 -5.74
C GLU A 143 7.65 12.29 -6.26
N GLY A 144 7.83 11.30 -7.12
CA GLY A 144 8.99 11.20 -8.00
C GLY A 144 9.09 12.39 -8.93
N GLN A 145 10.27 12.57 -9.54
CA GLN A 145 10.56 13.72 -10.40
C GLN A 145 9.55 13.84 -11.55
N ASP A 146 9.20 12.70 -12.15
CA ASP A 146 8.31 12.61 -13.31
C ASP A 146 6.85 12.24 -12.95
N GLU A 147 6.54 12.02 -11.66
CA GLU A 147 5.17 11.72 -11.23
C GLU A 147 4.28 12.97 -11.33
N SER A 148 3.09 12.82 -11.89
CA SER A 148 2.08 13.90 -11.97
C SER A 148 1.31 14.08 -10.66
N SER A 149 1.30 13.05 -9.82
CA SER A 149 0.65 13.00 -8.52
C SER A 149 1.18 11.80 -7.73
N PRO A 150 1.18 11.83 -6.39
CA PRO A 150 1.73 10.76 -5.58
C PRO A 150 1.12 9.41 -5.94
N PHE A 151 1.96 8.44 -6.27
CA PHE A 151 1.55 7.07 -6.53
C PHE A 151 2.57 6.09 -5.96
N TYR A 152 3.84 6.21 -6.35
CA TYR A 152 4.87 5.27 -5.92
C TYR A 152 5.12 5.34 -4.43
N SER A 153 5.07 6.53 -3.82
CA SER A 153 5.22 6.71 -2.38
C SER A 153 4.16 5.92 -1.60
N VAL A 154 2.89 6.01 -1.99
CA VAL A 154 1.79 5.25 -1.38
C VAL A 154 1.98 3.75 -1.65
N ARG A 155 2.29 3.37 -2.89
CA ARG A 155 2.48 1.97 -3.29
C ARG A 155 3.58 1.27 -2.48
N PHE A 156 4.72 1.93 -2.25
CA PHE A 156 5.81 1.38 -1.45
C PHE A 156 5.45 1.18 0.02
N MET A 157 4.45 1.89 0.54
CA MET A 157 4.00 1.75 1.92
C MET A 157 2.93 0.67 2.09
N LEU A 158 2.29 0.19 1.02
CA LEU A 158 1.19 -0.78 1.09
C LEU A 158 1.49 -2.03 1.95
N PRO A 159 2.68 -2.67 1.88
CA PRO A 159 2.98 -3.81 2.74
C PRO A 159 2.93 -3.51 4.23
N MET A 160 3.37 -2.31 4.64
CA MET A 160 3.28 -1.86 6.03
C MET A 160 1.84 -1.52 6.41
N LEU A 161 1.13 -0.81 5.52
CA LEU A 161 -0.23 -0.34 5.75
C LEU A 161 -1.22 -1.50 5.95
N SER A 162 -1.13 -2.56 5.13
CA SER A 162 -1.98 -3.73 5.28
C SER A 162 -1.82 -4.39 6.65
N GLN A 163 -0.60 -4.40 7.19
CA GLN A 163 -0.28 -4.97 8.50
C GLN A 163 -0.74 -4.07 9.66
N ILE A 164 -0.44 -2.77 9.64
CA ILE A 164 -0.81 -1.89 10.77
C ILE A 164 -2.33 -1.69 10.87
N THR A 165 -3.04 -1.72 9.73
CA THR A 165 -4.50 -1.53 9.70
C THR A 165 -5.28 -2.71 10.24
N THR A 166 -4.65 -3.86 10.49
CA THR A 166 -5.28 -4.95 11.27
C THR A 166 -5.70 -4.49 12.68
N THR A 167 -5.09 -3.42 13.18
CA THR A 167 -5.41 -2.80 14.48
C THR A 167 -6.27 -1.55 14.32
N ALA A 168 -7.10 -1.27 15.32
CA ALA A 168 -7.90 -0.05 15.35
C ALA A 168 -7.04 1.23 15.43
N ASP A 169 -5.86 1.19 16.05
CA ASP A 169 -4.91 2.31 16.10
C ASP A 169 -4.29 2.62 14.74
N GLY A 170 -3.85 1.59 14.01
CA GLY A 170 -3.32 1.77 12.65
C GLY A 170 -4.39 2.31 11.71
N CYS A 171 -5.62 1.80 11.80
CA CYS A 171 -6.76 2.34 11.08
C CYS A 171 -7.02 3.82 11.42
N ARG A 172 -7.07 4.18 12.71
CA ARG A 172 -7.27 5.57 13.15
C ARG A 172 -6.19 6.51 12.61
N THR A 173 -4.94 6.05 12.64
CA THR A 173 -3.79 6.80 12.11
C THR A 173 -4.00 7.13 10.64
N LEU A 174 -4.43 6.16 9.82
CA LEU A 174 -4.60 6.37 8.39
C LEU A 174 -5.85 7.22 8.07
N VAL A 175 -6.91 7.09 8.86
CA VAL A 175 -8.16 7.86 8.68
C VAL A 175 -8.00 9.33 9.08
N SER A 176 -7.18 9.64 10.10
CA SER A 176 -7.06 10.99 10.67
C SER A 176 -6.58 12.05 9.67
N PHE A 177 -5.76 11.67 8.69
CA PHE A 177 -5.29 12.53 7.60
C PHE A 177 -5.91 12.18 6.23
N GLY A 178 -6.89 11.28 6.19
CA GLY A 178 -7.55 10.87 4.95
C GLY A 178 -6.71 9.98 4.04
N GLY A 179 -5.69 9.30 4.56
CA GLY A 179 -4.78 8.46 3.77
C GLY A 179 -5.46 7.26 3.08
N TYR A 180 -6.63 6.81 3.55
CA TYR A 180 -7.43 5.82 2.83
C TYR A 180 -7.80 6.29 1.41
N LYS A 181 -7.98 7.60 1.18
CA LYS A 181 -8.26 8.17 -0.14
C LYS A 181 -7.06 7.99 -1.07
N ALA A 182 -5.86 8.22 -0.55
CA ALA A 182 -4.62 8.02 -1.31
C ALA A 182 -4.42 6.53 -1.67
N VAL A 183 -4.78 5.60 -0.78
CA VAL A 183 -4.77 4.16 -1.06
C VAL A 183 -5.80 3.79 -2.14
N ILE A 184 -7.01 4.38 -2.10
CA ILE A 184 -8.03 4.19 -3.15
C ILE A 184 -7.54 4.74 -4.50
N ASP A 185 -6.94 5.93 -4.51
CA ASP A 185 -6.40 6.51 -5.75
C ASP A 185 -5.22 5.69 -6.29
N CYS A 186 -4.42 5.09 -5.41
CA CYS A 186 -3.39 4.12 -5.79
C CYS A 186 -4.00 2.86 -6.44
N LEU A 187 -5.08 2.30 -5.87
CA LEU A 187 -5.82 1.18 -6.47
C LEU A 187 -6.33 1.50 -7.87
N ILE A 188 -6.96 2.67 -8.03
CA ILE A 188 -7.51 3.11 -9.32
C ILE A 188 -6.38 3.21 -10.35
N LYS A 189 -5.27 3.89 -10.03
CA LYS A 189 -4.12 4.01 -10.93
C LYS A 189 -3.53 2.66 -11.33
N MET A 190 -3.41 1.70 -10.41
CA MET A 190 -2.91 0.36 -10.73
C MET A 190 -3.79 -0.38 -11.76
N THR A 191 -5.09 -0.05 -11.83
CA THR A 191 -6.00 -0.61 -12.85
C THR A 191 -5.99 0.14 -14.18
N GLU A 192 -5.53 1.39 -14.21
CA GLU A 192 -5.50 2.26 -15.39
C GLU A 192 -4.19 2.13 -16.20
N GLU A 193 -3.13 1.56 -15.63
CA GLU A 193 -1.83 1.34 -16.29
C GLU A 193 -1.94 0.34 -17.47
N ASN A 194 -2.52 0.82 -18.57
CA ASN A 194 -2.89 0.17 -19.84
C ASN A 194 -1.71 -0.42 -20.64
N GLY A 195 -0.88 -1.27 -20.02
CA GLY A 195 0.23 -1.93 -20.71
C GLY A 195 1.23 -2.68 -19.84
N MET A 196 1.10 -2.64 -18.51
CA MET A 196 1.90 -3.49 -17.61
C MET A 196 1.00 -4.53 -16.95
N MET A 197 1.55 -5.72 -16.67
CA MET A 197 0.83 -6.73 -15.89
C MET A 197 0.41 -6.10 -14.56
N ILE A 198 -0.88 -6.22 -14.24
CA ILE A 198 -1.41 -5.79 -12.94
C ILE A 198 -0.58 -6.49 -11.86
N ASP A 199 0.01 -5.70 -10.96
CA ASP A 199 0.71 -6.23 -9.79
C ASP A 199 -0.33 -6.66 -8.75
N ASP A 200 -0.84 -7.89 -8.92
CA ASP A 200 -1.84 -8.47 -8.03
C ASP A 200 -1.41 -8.41 -6.57
N GLY A 201 -0.11 -8.54 -6.26
CA GLY A 201 0.41 -8.42 -4.90
C GLY A 201 0.14 -7.05 -4.29
N SER A 202 0.47 -5.97 -5.01
CA SER A 202 0.14 -4.61 -4.57
C SER A 202 -1.38 -4.36 -4.51
N MET A 203 -2.15 -4.93 -5.45
CA MET A 203 -3.62 -4.83 -5.45
C MET A 203 -4.24 -5.45 -4.21
N PHE A 204 -3.81 -6.66 -3.82
CA PHE A 204 -4.27 -7.33 -2.61
C PHE A 204 -3.95 -6.50 -1.36
N LEU A 205 -2.70 -6.05 -1.20
CA LEU A 205 -2.29 -5.24 -0.05
C LEU A 205 -3.10 -3.95 0.09
N ALA A 206 -3.39 -3.29 -1.03
CA ALA A 206 -4.22 -2.08 -1.01
C ALA A 206 -5.69 -2.39 -0.72
N CYS A 207 -6.25 -3.48 -1.27
CA CYS A 207 -7.60 -3.93 -0.95
C CYS A 207 -7.74 -4.27 0.53
N ASP A 208 -6.79 -5.05 1.09
CA ASP A 208 -6.76 -5.43 2.50
C ASP A 208 -6.71 -4.21 3.42
N THR A 209 -5.88 -3.22 3.06
CA THR A 209 -5.80 -1.95 3.78
C THR A 209 -7.18 -1.28 3.86
N ILE A 210 -7.92 -1.20 2.75
CA ILE A 210 -9.26 -0.59 2.74
C ILE A 210 -10.29 -1.49 3.44
N ILE A 211 -10.26 -2.81 3.25
CA ILE A 211 -11.14 -3.78 3.91
C ILE A 211 -10.99 -3.68 5.43
N ASN A 212 -9.76 -3.62 5.94
CA ASN A 212 -9.47 -3.45 7.37
C ASN A 212 -10.06 -2.16 7.92
N ILE A 213 -9.90 -1.06 7.18
CA ILE A 213 -10.46 0.25 7.53
C ILE A 213 -11.99 0.20 7.55
N MET A 214 -12.61 -0.36 6.51
CA MET A 214 -14.07 -0.45 6.38
C MET A 214 -14.70 -1.38 7.41
N SER A 215 -14.01 -2.45 7.79
CA SER A 215 -14.46 -3.39 8.84
C SER A 215 -14.52 -2.72 10.22
N ASN A 216 -13.68 -1.72 10.45
CA ASN A 216 -13.60 -0.95 11.69
C ASN A 216 -14.40 0.37 11.66
N ARG A 217 -15.25 0.60 10.64
CA ARG A 217 -16.05 1.84 10.45
C ARG A 217 -16.97 2.24 11.61
N LYS A 218 -17.28 1.31 12.54
CA LYS A 218 -18.02 1.64 13.77
C LYS A 218 -17.24 2.60 14.68
N ASN A 219 -15.90 2.56 14.62
CA ASN A 219 -15.01 3.37 15.43
C ASN A 219 -14.70 4.74 14.80
N TYR A 220 -14.90 4.88 13.49
CA TYR A 220 -14.71 6.13 12.75
C TYR A 220 -15.63 6.11 11.51
N PRO A 221 -16.67 6.95 11.46
CA PRO A 221 -17.65 6.90 10.38
C PRO A 221 -17.02 7.36 9.06
N ILE A 222 -16.93 6.44 8.09
CA ILE A 222 -16.57 6.75 6.70
C ILE A 222 -17.84 7.01 5.92
N GLN A 223 -17.86 8.15 5.22
CA GLN A 223 -18.97 8.53 4.35
C GLN A 223 -18.67 8.16 2.90
N MET A 224 -19.74 8.00 2.13
CA MET A 224 -19.63 7.80 0.68
C MET A 224 -19.04 9.05 0.04
N GLU A 225 -17.99 8.88 -0.74
CA GLU A 225 -17.25 9.93 -1.44
C GLU A 225 -17.04 9.55 -2.93
N PRO A 226 -16.76 10.51 -3.82
CA PRO A 226 -16.55 10.22 -5.25
C PRO A 226 -15.46 9.18 -5.53
N CYS A 227 -14.42 9.09 -4.70
CA CYS A 227 -13.36 8.09 -4.86
C CYS A 227 -13.88 6.65 -4.74
N PHE A 228 -14.89 6.39 -3.91
CA PHE A 228 -15.49 5.06 -3.76
C PHE A 228 -16.28 4.63 -5.01
N ILE A 229 -16.86 5.58 -5.75
CA ILE A 229 -17.55 5.28 -7.01
C ILE A 229 -16.53 4.82 -8.06
N ARG A 230 -15.42 5.53 -8.17
CA ARG A 230 -14.31 5.14 -9.06
C ARG A 230 -13.67 3.83 -8.62
N LEU A 231 -13.55 3.59 -7.32
CA LEU A 231 -13.06 2.33 -6.75
C LEU A 231 -13.90 1.15 -7.22
N LEU A 232 -15.24 1.25 -7.20
CA LEU A 232 -16.11 0.19 -7.71
C LEU A 232 -15.79 -0.15 -9.17
N GLN A 233 -15.62 0.87 -10.01
CA GLN A 233 -15.28 0.69 -11.43
C GLN A 233 -13.91 0.03 -11.62
N ALA A 234 -12.91 0.44 -10.83
CA ALA A 234 -11.56 -0.14 -10.84
C ALA A 234 -11.57 -1.62 -10.43
N LEU A 235 -12.25 -1.97 -9.33
CA LEU A 235 -12.33 -3.35 -8.84
C LEU A 235 -13.04 -4.28 -9.82
N ILE A 236 -14.11 -3.80 -10.46
CA ILE A 236 -14.81 -4.54 -11.51
C ILE A 236 -13.90 -4.78 -12.71
N THR A 237 -13.11 -3.77 -13.10
CA THR A 237 -12.14 -3.91 -14.19
C THR A 237 -11.10 -4.96 -13.85
N TRP A 238 -10.50 -4.89 -12.66
CA TRP A 238 -9.50 -5.85 -12.19
C TRP A 238 -10.04 -7.29 -12.10
N ALA A 239 -11.21 -7.50 -11.51
CA ALA A 239 -11.80 -8.83 -11.43
C ALA A 239 -12.38 -9.34 -12.76
N GLY A 240 -12.60 -8.45 -13.73
CA GLY A 240 -13.04 -8.78 -15.08
C GLY A 240 -11.94 -9.39 -15.96
N THR A 241 -10.67 -9.21 -15.61
CA THR A 241 -9.53 -9.70 -16.42
C THR A 241 -9.07 -11.11 -16.08
N THR A 242 -9.65 -11.75 -15.06
CA THR A 242 -9.17 -13.03 -14.54
C THR A 242 -10.30 -13.90 -13.95
N ASP A 243 -10.08 -15.21 -13.93
CA ASP A 243 -10.92 -16.19 -13.22
C ASP A 243 -10.31 -16.64 -11.88
N ALA A 244 -9.24 -15.98 -11.43
CA ALA A 244 -8.59 -16.28 -10.16
C ALA A 244 -9.53 -16.06 -8.97
N SER A 245 -9.69 -17.11 -8.16
CA SER A 245 -10.53 -17.15 -6.95
C SER A 245 -10.24 -15.97 -6.02
N SER A 246 -8.97 -15.79 -5.67
CA SER A 246 -8.50 -14.73 -4.77
C SER A 246 -8.87 -13.32 -5.24
N VAL A 247 -8.71 -13.03 -6.54
CA VAL A 247 -9.04 -11.72 -7.12
C VAL A 247 -10.55 -11.47 -7.06
N ILE A 248 -11.36 -12.45 -7.49
CA ILE A 248 -12.82 -12.35 -7.48
C ILE A 248 -13.33 -12.12 -6.06
N MET A 249 -12.86 -12.91 -5.09
CA MET A 249 -13.31 -12.84 -3.70
C MET A 249 -12.89 -11.53 -3.02
N THR A 250 -11.67 -11.06 -3.25
CA THR A 250 -11.17 -9.80 -2.68
C THR A 250 -11.92 -8.59 -3.26
N ALA A 251 -12.01 -8.51 -4.59
CA ALA A 251 -12.71 -7.43 -5.27
C ALA A 251 -14.20 -7.40 -4.88
N SER A 252 -14.85 -8.57 -4.84
CA SER A 252 -16.27 -8.69 -4.44
C SER A 252 -16.49 -8.30 -2.99
N SER A 253 -15.57 -8.64 -2.08
CA SER A 253 -15.64 -8.25 -0.67
C SER A 253 -15.60 -6.74 -0.51
N LEU A 254 -14.64 -6.08 -1.16
CA LEU A 254 -14.51 -4.63 -1.09
C LEU A 254 -15.68 -3.92 -1.79
N CYS A 255 -16.12 -4.40 -2.96
CA CYS A 255 -17.33 -3.91 -3.62
C CYS A 255 -18.56 -4.01 -2.71
N THR A 256 -18.76 -5.15 -2.06
CA THR A 256 -19.85 -5.38 -1.11
C THR A 256 -19.82 -4.35 0.01
N MET A 257 -18.65 -4.10 0.61
CA MET A 257 -18.51 -3.11 1.67
C MET A 257 -18.82 -1.69 1.18
N VAL A 258 -18.42 -1.31 -0.04
CA VAL A 258 -18.74 0.01 -0.62
C VAL A 258 -20.24 0.13 -0.91
N MET A 259 -20.89 -0.93 -1.40
CA MET A 259 -22.34 -0.95 -1.61
C MET A 259 -23.13 -0.74 -0.31
N GLU A 260 -22.60 -1.16 0.84
CA GLU A 260 -23.23 -0.87 2.14
C GLU A 260 -23.30 0.63 2.46
N LEU A 261 -22.41 1.45 1.88
CA LEU A 261 -22.36 2.90 2.10
C LEU A 261 -23.31 3.69 1.19
N THR A 262 -23.94 3.03 0.21
CA THR A 262 -24.69 3.72 -0.85
C THR A 262 -25.97 2.96 -1.26
N SER A 263 -26.60 3.43 -2.32
CA SER A 263 -27.79 2.84 -2.96
C SER A 263 -27.69 2.96 -4.47
N GLU A 264 -28.46 2.15 -5.19
CA GLU A 264 -28.51 2.18 -6.66
C GLU A 264 -28.97 3.55 -7.17
N GLU A 265 -29.99 4.14 -6.55
CA GLU A 265 -30.48 5.48 -6.89
C GLU A 265 -29.38 6.53 -6.75
N PHE A 266 -28.62 6.49 -5.64
CA PHE A 266 -27.51 7.41 -5.43
C PHE A 266 -26.43 7.26 -6.50
N LEU A 267 -26.02 6.02 -6.81
CA LEU A 267 -24.99 5.79 -7.85
C LEU A 267 -25.46 6.28 -9.21
N LEU A 268 -26.71 6.00 -9.60
CA LEU A 268 -27.27 6.44 -10.88
C LEU A 268 -27.45 7.96 -10.97
N SER A 269 -27.59 8.65 -9.84
CA SER A 269 -27.64 10.12 -9.80
C SER A 269 -26.27 10.78 -10.05
N PHE A 270 -25.17 10.02 -9.93
CA PHE A 270 -23.82 10.55 -10.06
C PHE A 270 -23.39 10.61 -11.53
N SER A 271 -23.04 11.79 -12.04
CA SER A 271 -22.75 12.01 -13.46
C SER A 271 -21.57 11.21 -14.02
N GLY A 272 -20.66 10.74 -13.16
CA GLY A 272 -19.50 9.92 -13.55
C GLY A 272 -19.72 8.41 -13.47
N PHE A 273 -20.93 7.96 -13.10
CA PHE A 273 -21.23 6.54 -12.96
C PHE A 273 -21.87 5.99 -14.25
N ASP A 274 -21.26 4.98 -14.86
CA ASP A 274 -21.84 4.26 -16.01
C ASP A 274 -22.87 3.24 -15.50
N PRO A 275 -24.16 3.32 -15.89
CA PRO A 275 -25.16 2.32 -15.51
C PRO A 275 -24.76 0.88 -15.87
N LYS A 276 -23.91 0.67 -16.88
CA LYS A 276 -23.38 -0.67 -17.23
C LYS A 276 -22.55 -1.27 -16.10
N THR A 277 -21.94 -0.44 -15.24
CA THR A 277 -21.19 -0.89 -14.07
C THR A 277 -22.05 -1.75 -13.14
N LEU A 278 -23.37 -1.50 -13.03
CA LEU A 278 -24.27 -2.35 -12.24
C LEU A 278 -24.39 -3.77 -12.81
N GLY A 279 -24.37 -3.91 -14.14
CA GLY A 279 -24.40 -5.22 -14.80
C GLY A 279 -23.14 -6.03 -14.49
N SER A 280 -21.97 -5.41 -14.65
CA SER A 280 -20.68 -6.04 -14.33
C SER A 280 -20.53 -6.34 -12.83
N LEU A 281 -21.05 -5.46 -11.96
CA LEU A 281 -21.10 -5.71 -10.52
C LEU A 281 -21.97 -6.92 -10.18
N SER A 282 -23.11 -7.07 -10.87
CA SER A 282 -24.00 -8.22 -10.70
C SER A 282 -23.29 -9.52 -11.08
N ASP A 283 -22.60 -9.54 -12.21
CA ASP A 283 -21.81 -10.69 -12.66
C ASP A 283 -20.71 -11.04 -11.65
N LEU A 284 -19.95 -10.05 -11.17
CA LEU A 284 -18.91 -10.24 -10.16
C LEU A 284 -19.47 -10.87 -8.87
N ILE A 285 -20.58 -10.34 -8.34
CA ILE A 285 -21.21 -10.88 -7.13
C ILE A 285 -21.71 -12.31 -7.36
N VAL A 286 -22.35 -12.61 -8.50
CA VAL A 286 -22.75 -13.98 -8.86
C VAL A 286 -21.55 -14.92 -8.93
N ARG A 287 -20.46 -14.51 -9.58
CA ARG A 287 -19.23 -15.29 -9.69
C ARG A 287 -18.67 -15.63 -8.30
N SER A 288 -18.60 -14.65 -7.41
CA SER A 288 -18.10 -14.84 -6.04
C SER A 288 -18.97 -15.79 -5.20
N LEU A 289 -20.30 -15.67 -5.27
CA LEU A 289 -21.22 -16.50 -4.49
C LEU A 289 -21.22 -17.97 -4.93
N ARG A 290 -20.93 -18.21 -6.22
CA ARG A 290 -20.81 -19.55 -6.81
C ARG A 290 -19.48 -20.22 -6.54
N GLN A 291 -18.47 -19.51 -6.02
CA GLN A 291 -17.17 -20.13 -5.78
C GLN A 291 -17.27 -21.22 -4.71
N ASP A 292 -16.71 -22.37 -5.04
CA ASP A 292 -16.51 -23.47 -4.11
C ASP A 292 -15.16 -23.27 -3.43
N ILE A 293 -15.19 -22.91 -2.16
CA ILE A 293 -14.00 -22.50 -1.41
C ILE A 293 -13.61 -23.65 -0.49
N PRO A 294 -12.38 -24.19 -0.59
CA PRO A 294 -11.92 -25.24 0.30
C PRO A 294 -12.01 -24.82 1.77
N ASP A 295 -12.41 -25.73 2.65
CA ASP A 295 -12.55 -25.46 4.10
C ASP A 295 -11.23 -25.00 4.77
N GLU A 296 -10.10 -25.32 4.15
CA GLU A 296 -8.76 -24.94 4.61
C GLU A 296 -8.42 -23.47 4.32
N ASP A 297 -9.07 -22.84 3.34
CA ASP A 297 -8.83 -21.44 2.94
C ASP A 297 -9.67 -20.48 3.79
N ARG A 298 -9.21 -20.25 5.02
CA ARG A 298 -9.88 -19.38 6.00
C ARG A 298 -10.07 -17.95 5.53
N GLU A 299 -9.14 -17.44 4.71
CA GLU A 299 -9.19 -16.07 4.20
C GLU A 299 -10.34 -15.90 3.22
N GLN A 300 -10.40 -16.78 2.21
CA GLN A 300 -11.48 -16.73 1.23
C GLN A 300 -12.84 -17.10 1.84
N LEU A 301 -12.88 -17.96 2.87
CA LEU A 301 -14.11 -18.21 3.64
C LEU A 301 -14.60 -16.96 4.36
N ASN A 302 -13.70 -16.20 4.99
CA ASN A 302 -14.05 -14.92 5.63
C ASN A 302 -14.57 -13.90 4.59
N GLN A 303 -13.92 -13.82 3.43
CA GLN A 303 -14.37 -13.00 2.30
C GLN A 303 -15.77 -13.43 1.82
N LYS A 304 -16.04 -14.73 1.69
CA LYS A 304 -17.36 -15.26 1.33
C LYS A 304 -18.43 -14.87 2.35
N GLN A 305 -18.09 -14.87 3.64
CA GLN A 305 -18.99 -14.41 4.69
C GLN A 305 -19.26 -12.91 4.60
N ILE A 306 -18.24 -12.08 4.33
CA ILE A 306 -18.38 -10.64 4.09
C ILE A 306 -19.36 -10.40 2.93
N ILE A 307 -19.17 -11.09 1.80
CA ILE A 307 -20.02 -10.94 0.61
C ILE A 307 -21.46 -11.37 0.91
N ALA A 308 -21.66 -12.56 1.49
CA ALA A 308 -23.00 -13.09 1.76
C ALA A 308 -23.76 -12.28 2.82
N SER A 309 -23.08 -11.83 3.87
CA SER A 309 -23.71 -10.99 4.90
C SER A 309 -24.01 -9.59 4.37
N GLY A 310 -23.07 -8.97 3.66
CA GLY A 310 -23.26 -7.65 3.07
C GLY A 310 -24.34 -7.65 2.01
N TYR A 311 -24.41 -8.66 1.13
CA TYR A 311 -25.52 -8.81 0.17
C TYR A 311 -26.88 -8.73 0.85
N ARG A 312 -27.07 -9.44 1.96
CA ARG A 312 -28.33 -9.39 2.74
C ARG A 312 -28.61 -8.01 3.33
N CYS A 313 -27.57 -7.20 3.60
CA CYS A 313 -27.71 -5.86 4.14
C CYS A 313 -28.02 -4.78 3.10
N TRP A 314 -27.50 -4.89 1.87
CA TRP A 314 -27.69 -3.86 0.84
C TRP A 314 -28.61 -4.26 -0.32
N ALA A 315 -28.94 -5.54 -0.53
CA ALA A 315 -29.67 -6.01 -1.72
C ALA A 315 -30.96 -5.23 -2.02
N ASP A 316 -31.73 -4.85 -0.99
CA ASP A 316 -32.97 -4.09 -1.19
C ASP A 316 -32.74 -2.67 -1.73
N ARG A 317 -31.56 -2.10 -1.51
CA ARG A 317 -31.15 -0.79 -2.06
C ARG A 317 -30.57 -0.90 -3.48
N PHE A 318 -30.41 -2.12 -4.00
CA PHE A 318 -29.85 -2.40 -5.33
C PHE A 318 -30.73 -3.40 -6.10
N PRO A 319 -31.96 -3.01 -6.49
CA PRO A 319 -32.90 -3.89 -7.17
C PRO A 319 -32.34 -4.52 -8.45
N SER A 320 -31.56 -3.79 -9.25
CA SER A 320 -30.98 -4.30 -10.49
C SER A 320 -30.01 -5.46 -10.23
N VAL A 321 -29.16 -5.31 -9.21
CA VAL A 321 -28.19 -6.34 -8.81
C VAL A 321 -28.89 -7.54 -8.17
N ARG A 322 -29.81 -7.28 -7.23
CA ARG A 322 -30.58 -8.31 -6.51
C ARG A 322 -31.33 -9.24 -7.47
N ASN A 323 -31.96 -8.69 -8.50
CA ASN A 323 -32.73 -9.48 -9.48
C ASN A 323 -31.83 -10.45 -10.26
N VAL A 324 -30.63 -10.04 -10.66
CA VAL A 324 -29.68 -10.91 -11.36
C VAL A 324 -29.14 -11.98 -10.42
N VAL A 325 -28.76 -11.61 -9.19
CA VAL A 325 -28.22 -12.56 -8.21
C VAL A 325 -29.23 -13.65 -7.87
N HIS A 326 -30.50 -13.32 -7.61
CA HIS A 326 -31.54 -14.32 -7.32
C HIS A 326 -31.79 -15.32 -8.46
N GLN A 327 -31.56 -14.93 -9.71
CA GLN A 327 -31.71 -15.82 -10.86
C GLN A 327 -30.54 -16.81 -10.99
N HIS A 328 -29.37 -16.47 -10.44
CA HIS A 328 -28.11 -17.17 -10.76
C HIS A 328 -27.41 -17.77 -9.54
N ALA A 329 -27.69 -17.31 -8.32
CA ALA A 329 -27.06 -17.79 -7.10
C ALA A 329 -28.09 -17.95 -5.97
N SER A 330 -27.94 -19.01 -5.17
CA SER A 330 -28.67 -19.17 -3.91
C SER A 330 -27.91 -18.48 -2.79
N VAL A 331 -28.53 -17.49 -2.16
CA VAL A 331 -27.96 -16.68 -1.06
C VAL A 331 -28.86 -16.73 0.16
#